data_AF-A0A453A1I4-F1
#
_entry.id   AF-A0A453A1I4-F1
#
_cell.length_a   1.000
_cell.length_b   1.000
_cell.length_c   1.000
_cell.angle_alpha   90.00
_cell.angle_beta   90.00
_cell.angle_gamma   90.00
#
_symmetry.space_group_name_H-M   'P 1'
#
loop_
_entity.id
_entity.type
_entity.pdbx_description
1 polymer ?
#
loop_
_entity_poly.entity_id
_entity_poly.type
_entity_poly.pdbx_seq_one_letter_code
_entity_poly.pdbx_strand_id
1 'polypeptide(L)'
;GGKERMQQQQEEQQPARRRRSPGGWEGATVDEASMERSKSFVKALQELKNLRPQLYSASEYCEKSYLNTHQKQMVLDNLKDYAVRAVVNAVDHLGTVAYKLTDLFEQQASEISTFELKVARLNQQIFTCQIYVDKEGSRQQQMMGASMKHHKHYILPLLENFLCHV
;
A
#
# COMPACT_ATOMS: atom_id res chain seq x y z
N GLY A 1 -35.22 -54.22 17.68
CA GLY A 1 -33.79 -53.83 17.68
C GLY A 1 -33.23 -54.23 16.34
N GLY A 2 -32.61 -53.36 15.55
CA GLY A 2 -31.79 -52.22 15.96
C GLY A 2 -30.35 -52.72 16.04
N LYS A 3 -29.55 -52.29 15.05
CA LYS A 3 -28.14 -52.61 14.75
C LYS A 3 -27.92 -53.81 13.82
N GLU A 4 -27.94 -53.55 12.51
CA GLU A 4 -27.08 -54.24 11.50
C GLU A 4 -27.29 -53.69 10.06
N ARG A 5 -27.44 -52.37 9.92
CA ARG A 5 -27.32 -51.68 8.60
C ARG A 5 -26.59 -50.35 8.74
N MET A 6 -25.47 -50.35 9.45
CA MET A 6 -24.53 -49.23 9.46
C MET A 6 -23.11 -49.79 9.59
N GLN A 7 -22.67 -50.55 8.60
CA GLN A 7 -21.25 -50.88 8.47
C GLN A 7 -20.90 -51.21 7.01
N GLN A 8 -21.34 -50.37 6.07
CA GLN A 8 -20.86 -50.42 4.69
C GLN A 8 -21.24 -49.13 3.95
N GLN A 9 -20.69 -48.01 4.42
CA GLN A 9 -20.49 -46.78 3.64
C GLN A 9 -19.73 -45.79 4.52
N GLN A 10 -18.47 -46.11 4.78
CA GLN A 10 -17.57 -45.13 5.38
C GLN A 10 -16.16 -45.32 4.83
N GLU A 11 -16.02 -45.33 3.51
CA GLU A 11 -14.72 -45.16 2.88
C GLU A 11 -14.82 -44.73 1.42
N GLU A 12 -15.42 -43.56 1.15
CA GLU A 12 -15.00 -42.78 -0.02
C GLU A 12 -15.52 -41.34 0.09
N GLN A 13 -14.66 -40.44 0.56
CA GLN A 13 -14.55 -39.07 0.03
C GLN A 13 -13.39 -38.36 0.73
N GLN A 14 -12.23 -38.47 0.10
CA GLN A 14 -11.11 -37.57 0.35
C GLN A 14 -11.55 -36.12 0.05
N PRO A 15 -11.34 -35.15 0.94
CA PRO A 15 -11.42 -33.76 0.52
C PRO A 15 -10.18 -33.47 -0.33
N ALA A 16 -10.41 -33.16 -1.61
CA ALA A 16 -9.39 -32.63 -2.50
C ALA A 16 -8.61 -31.53 -1.77
N ARG A 17 -7.29 -31.71 -1.64
CA ARG A 17 -6.37 -30.67 -1.16
C ARG A 17 -6.58 -29.44 -2.05
N ARG A 18 -7.37 -28.47 -1.57
CA ARG A 18 -7.37 -27.12 -2.12
C ARG A 18 -5.93 -26.64 -2.04
N ARG A 19 -5.25 -26.58 -3.19
CA ARG A 19 -4.04 -25.79 -3.34
C ARG A 19 -4.38 -24.40 -2.84
N ARG A 20 -3.86 -24.03 -1.66
CA ARG A 20 -3.86 -22.64 -1.21
C ARG A 20 -3.07 -21.87 -2.27
N SER A 21 -3.77 -21.07 -3.07
CA SER A 21 -3.15 -19.97 -3.80
C SER A 21 -2.57 -19.00 -2.78
N PRO A 22 -1.25 -18.78 -2.75
CA PRO A 22 -0.66 -17.73 -1.94
C PRO A 22 -0.67 -16.46 -2.78
N GLY A 23 -1.78 -15.73 -2.75
CA GLY A 23 -1.87 -14.48 -3.49
C GLY A 23 -3.29 -13.94 -3.48
N GLY A 24 -3.58 -13.06 -2.54
CA GLY A 24 -4.81 -12.27 -2.62
C GLY A 24 -5.48 -11.94 -1.30
N TRP A 25 -4.77 -11.64 -0.22
CA TRP A 25 -5.40 -11.09 1.01
C TRP A 25 -4.54 -10.07 1.78
N GLU A 26 -3.44 -9.56 1.22
CA GLU A 26 -2.63 -8.54 1.91
C GLU A 26 -3.17 -7.12 1.77
N GLY A 27 -4.10 -6.88 0.83
CA GLY A 27 -4.71 -5.56 0.63
C GLY A 27 -5.83 -5.23 1.62
N ALA A 28 -6.54 -6.23 2.14
CA ALA A 28 -7.71 -6.01 3.00
C ALA A 28 -7.34 -5.65 4.45
N THR A 29 -6.20 -6.12 4.95
CA THR A 29 -5.78 -5.93 6.34
C THR A 29 -5.01 -4.63 6.56
N VAL A 30 -4.29 -4.16 5.54
CA VAL A 30 -3.55 -2.88 5.57
C VAL A 30 -4.52 -1.70 5.59
N ASP A 31 -5.62 -1.80 4.84
CA ASP A 31 -6.67 -0.77 4.76
C ASP A 31 -7.40 -0.59 6.11
N GLU A 32 -7.72 -1.69 6.79
CA GLU A 32 -8.41 -1.65 8.10
C GLU A 32 -7.55 -0.99 9.19
N ALA A 33 -6.26 -1.33 9.26
CA ALA A 33 -5.32 -0.71 10.20
C ALA A 33 -5.12 0.80 9.91
N SER A 34 -5.04 1.17 8.63
CA SER A 34 -4.95 2.57 8.18
C SER A 34 -6.16 3.38 8.59
N MET A 35 -7.35 2.81 8.39
CA MET A 35 -8.62 3.42 8.77
C MET A 35 -8.71 3.62 10.29
N GLU A 36 -8.30 2.64 11.08
CA GLU A 36 -8.33 2.76 12.55
C GLU A 36 -7.34 3.81 13.07
N ARG A 37 -6.13 3.90 12.52
CA ARG A 37 -5.19 5.00 12.88
C ARG A 37 -5.80 6.37 12.58
N SER A 38 -6.39 6.53 11.39
CA SER A 38 -7.02 7.78 10.95
C SER A 38 -8.17 8.19 11.87
N LYS A 39 -9.04 7.23 12.22
CA LYS A 39 -10.12 7.43 13.18
C LYS A 39 -9.58 7.81 14.57
N SER A 40 -8.52 7.17 15.02
CA SER A 40 -7.88 7.47 16.30
C SER A 40 -7.29 8.89 16.35
N PHE A 41 -6.74 9.38 15.23
CA PHE A 41 -6.23 10.75 15.09
C PHE A 41 -7.37 11.77 15.15
N VAL A 42 -8.46 11.54 14.41
CA VAL A 42 -9.64 12.40 14.44
C VAL A 42 -10.24 12.48 15.84
N LYS A 43 -10.26 11.35 16.57
CA LYS A 43 -10.70 11.33 17.97
C LYS A 43 -9.82 12.20 18.86
N ALA A 44 -8.49 12.09 18.75
CA ALA A 44 -7.56 12.91 19.52
C ALA A 44 -7.70 14.41 19.20
N LEU A 45 -7.90 14.77 17.92
CA LEU A 45 -8.20 16.14 17.52
C LEU A 45 -9.50 16.65 18.17
N GLN A 46 -10.52 15.81 18.23
CA GLN A 46 -11.78 16.16 18.86
C GLN A 46 -11.63 16.37 20.37
N GLU A 47 -10.85 15.53 21.05
CA GLU A 47 -10.53 15.68 22.48
C GLU A 47 -9.78 17.00 22.74
N LEU A 48 -8.76 17.31 21.93
CA LEU A 48 -8.05 18.59 22.01
C LEU A 48 -8.99 19.78 21.77
N LYS A 49 -9.89 19.69 20.78
CA LYS A 49 -10.88 20.75 20.51
C LYS A 49 -11.84 20.95 21.68
N ASN A 50 -12.20 19.88 22.38
CA ASN A 50 -13.05 19.91 23.56
C ASN A 50 -12.36 20.52 24.79
N LEU A 51 -11.02 20.58 24.81
CA LEU A 51 -10.29 21.23 25.88
C LEU A 51 -10.59 22.73 25.95
N ARG A 52 -10.79 23.39 24.80
CA ARG A 52 -11.07 24.83 24.75
C ARG A 52 -12.28 25.24 25.60
N PRO A 53 -13.50 24.72 25.38
CA PRO A 53 -14.63 25.10 26.21
C PRO A 53 -14.46 24.70 27.68
N GLN A 54 -13.72 23.64 28.00
CA GLN A 54 -13.41 23.26 29.39
C GLN A 54 -12.52 24.28 30.09
N LEU A 55 -11.49 24.79 29.40
CA LEU A 55 -10.62 25.82 29.94
C LEU A 55 -11.35 27.15 30.13
N TYR A 56 -12.23 27.51 29.19
CA TYR A 56 -13.06 28.71 29.32
C TYR A 56 -14.02 28.63 30.52
N SER A 57 -14.74 27.51 30.67
CA SER A 57 -15.66 27.35 31.80
C SER A 57 -14.94 27.30 33.14
N ALA A 58 -13.76 26.67 33.19
CA ALA A 58 -12.93 26.66 34.39
C ALA A 58 -12.39 28.06 34.71
N SER A 59 -11.97 28.83 33.71
CA SER A 59 -11.52 30.22 33.90
C SER A 59 -12.63 31.10 34.46
N GLU A 60 -13.84 30.99 33.90
CA GLU A 60 -15.01 31.73 34.39
C GLU A 60 -15.35 31.34 35.84
N TYR A 61 -15.24 30.06 36.17
CA TYR A 61 -15.42 29.59 37.55
C TYR A 61 -14.36 30.17 38.50
N CYS A 62 -13.09 30.18 38.08
CA CYS A 62 -11.98 30.74 38.85
C CYS A 62 -12.21 32.23 39.18
N GLU A 63 -12.67 33.01 38.20
CA GLU A 63 -12.98 34.43 38.39
C GLU A 63 -14.12 34.63 39.41
N LYS A 64 -15.24 33.92 39.24
CA LYS A 64 -16.38 34.00 40.17
C LYS A 64 -15.99 33.54 41.56
N SER A 65 -15.21 32.47 41.70
CA SER A 65 -14.75 31.95 42.98
C SER A 65 -13.84 32.96 43.69
N TYR A 66 -12.93 33.59 42.95
CA TYR A 66 -12.04 34.61 43.52
C TYR A 66 -12.79 35.84 44.00
N LEU A 67 -13.83 36.30 43.30
CA LEU A 67 -14.61 37.48 43.72
C LEU A 67 -15.49 37.22 44.95
N ASN A 68 -16.16 36.05 45.01
CA ASN A 68 -17.22 35.78 45.98
C ASN A 68 -16.76 35.18 47.33
N THR A 69 -15.50 34.75 47.47
CA THR A 69 -14.99 34.13 48.70
C THR A 69 -14.09 35.07 49.51
N HIS A 70 -14.17 35.03 50.84
CA HIS A 70 -13.28 35.80 51.74
C HIS A 70 -11.87 35.21 51.85
N GLN A 71 -11.72 33.89 51.70
CA GLN A 71 -10.44 33.17 51.79
C GLN A 71 -9.63 33.24 50.48
N LYS A 72 -9.23 34.46 50.09
CA LYS A 72 -8.56 34.74 48.81
C LYS A 72 -7.28 33.93 48.60
N GLN A 73 -6.48 33.74 49.65
CA GLN A 73 -5.18 33.06 49.54
C GLN A 73 -5.31 31.59 49.14
N MET A 74 -6.26 30.87 49.75
CA MET A 74 -6.54 29.47 49.40
C MET A 74 -7.03 29.34 47.95
N VAL A 75 -7.89 30.27 47.51
CA VAL A 75 -8.38 30.31 46.12
C VAL A 75 -7.21 30.54 45.17
N LEU A 76 -6.29 31.47 45.46
CA LEU A 76 -5.11 31.72 44.63
C LEU A 76 -4.19 30.50 44.51
N ASP A 77 -3.94 29.79 45.60
CA ASP A 77 -3.05 28.63 45.55
C ASP A 77 -3.70 27.46 44.77
N ASN A 78 -5.01 27.26 44.92
CA ASN A 78 -5.77 26.33 44.07
C ASN A 78 -5.77 26.73 42.58
N LEU A 79 -5.85 28.04 42.28
CA LEU A 79 -5.79 28.55 40.90
C LEU A 79 -4.43 28.29 40.26
N LYS A 80 -3.34 28.46 41.00
CA LYS A 80 -1.98 28.17 40.51
C LYS A 80 -1.83 26.69 40.17
N ASP A 81 -2.26 25.82 41.08
CA ASP A 81 -2.24 24.37 40.86
C ASP A 81 -3.07 23.98 39.64
N TYR A 82 -4.24 24.60 39.48
CA TYR A 82 -5.07 24.38 38.32
C TYR A 82 -4.42 24.88 37.03
N ALA A 83 -3.81 26.07 37.03
CA ALA A 83 -3.14 26.63 35.85
C ALA A 83 -1.99 25.74 35.37
N VAL A 84 -1.17 25.24 36.31
CA VAL A 84 -0.09 24.29 35.98
C VAL A 84 -0.67 23.02 35.35
N ARG A 85 -1.71 22.44 35.96
CA ARG A 85 -2.37 21.22 35.42
C ARG A 85 -3.02 21.46 34.06
N ALA A 86 -3.65 22.61 33.86
CA ALA A 86 -4.29 22.99 32.61
C ALA A 86 -3.28 23.10 31.47
N VAL A 87 -2.11 23.71 31.73
CA VAL A 87 -1.02 23.79 30.75
C VAL A 87 -0.48 22.39 30.43
N VAL A 88 -0.20 21.57 31.45
CA VAL A 88 0.29 20.19 31.24
C VAL A 88 -0.71 19.37 30.43
N ASN A 89 -2.00 19.45 30.74
CA ASN A 89 -3.06 18.76 30.02
C ASN A 89 -3.15 19.24 28.55
N ALA A 90 -3.08 20.55 28.30
CA ALA A 90 -3.06 21.07 26.93
C ALA A 90 -1.86 20.56 26.12
N VAL A 91 -0.67 20.55 26.74
CA VAL A 91 0.55 20.02 26.12
C VAL A 91 0.44 18.52 25.87
N ASP A 92 -0.15 17.75 26.78
CA ASP A 92 -0.37 16.31 26.63
C ASP A 92 -1.32 15.98 25.45
N HIS A 93 -2.44 16.70 25.35
CA HIS A 93 -3.35 16.55 24.22
C HIS A 93 -2.70 16.95 22.89
N LEU A 94 -1.92 18.04 22.85
CA LEU A 94 -1.15 18.43 21.66
C LEU A 94 -0.10 17.37 21.29
N GLY A 95 0.60 16.83 22.29
CA GLY A 95 1.58 15.75 22.12
C GLY A 95 0.94 14.49 21.54
N THR A 96 -0.24 14.11 22.03
CA THR A 96 -1.00 12.96 21.52
C THR A 96 -1.43 13.16 20.06
N VAL A 97 -1.92 14.36 19.72
CA VAL A 97 -2.29 14.71 18.34
C VAL A 97 -1.05 14.67 17.43
N ALA A 98 0.07 15.24 17.87
CA ALA A 98 1.31 15.23 17.12
C ALA A 98 1.82 13.80 16.88
N TYR A 99 1.85 12.97 17.92
CA TYR A 99 2.25 11.57 17.83
C TYR A 99 1.42 10.79 16.79
N LYS A 100 0.09 10.89 16.89
CA LYS A 100 -0.83 10.19 15.97
C LYS A 100 -0.72 10.72 14.53
N LEU A 101 -0.46 12.01 14.35
CA LEU A 101 -0.23 12.59 13.03
C LEU A 101 1.06 12.06 12.41
N THR A 102 2.14 12.03 13.19
CA THR A 102 3.44 11.48 12.75
C THR A 102 3.31 10.01 12.37
N ASP A 103 2.62 9.20 13.18
CA ASP A 103 2.37 7.78 12.90
C ASP A 103 1.63 7.56 11.56
N LEU A 104 0.63 8.41 11.25
CA LEU A 104 -0.05 8.38 9.94
C LEU A 104 0.89 8.75 8.78
N PHE A 105 1.75 9.75 8.97
CA PHE A 105 2.72 10.15 7.94
C PHE A 105 3.79 9.09 7.71
N GLU A 106 4.32 8.47 8.76
CA GLU A 106 5.31 7.39 8.66
C GLU A 106 4.74 6.19 7.92
N GLN A 107 3.49 5.80 8.22
CA GLN A 107 2.80 4.77 7.48
C GLN A 107 2.66 5.13 6.00
N GLN A 108 2.17 6.33 5.68
CA GLN A 108 2.01 6.76 4.28
C GLN A 108 3.36 6.78 3.53
N ALA A 109 4.43 7.25 4.17
CA ALA A 109 5.77 7.24 3.59
C ALA A 109 6.26 5.80 3.31
N SER A 110 5.97 4.86 4.20
CA SER A 110 6.28 3.45 4.00
C SER A 110 5.50 2.85 2.82
N GLU A 111 4.21 3.17 2.69
CA GLU A 111 3.36 2.71 1.59
C GLU A 111 3.85 3.24 0.25
N ILE A 112 4.20 4.52 0.17
CA ILE A 112 4.79 5.15 -1.02
C ILE A 112 6.08 4.42 -1.41
N SER A 113 6.97 4.17 -0.45
CA SER A 113 8.22 3.44 -0.71
C SER A 113 7.96 2.04 -1.27
N THR A 114 6.96 1.31 -0.75
CA THR A 114 6.58 0.01 -1.32
C THR A 114 6.04 0.11 -2.74
N PHE A 115 5.30 1.18 -3.04
CA PHE A 115 4.75 1.41 -4.36
C PHE A 115 5.85 1.77 -5.36
N GLU A 116 6.80 2.63 -4.98
CA GLU A 116 7.98 2.94 -5.79
C GLU A 116 8.78 1.70 -6.16
N LEU A 117 8.99 0.78 -5.21
CA LEU A 117 9.65 -0.51 -5.49
C LEU A 117 8.86 -1.37 -6.48
N LYS A 118 7.52 -1.42 -6.37
CA LYS A 118 6.66 -2.13 -7.32
C LYS A 118 6.75 -1.51 -8.72
N VAL A 119 6.75 -0.18 -8.82
CA VAL A 119 6.91 0.55 -10.08
C VAL A 119 8.28 0.30 -10.69
N ALA A 120 9.35 0.37 -9.91
CA ALA A 120 10.71 0.08 -10.37
C ALA A 120 10.83 -1.35 -10.92
N ARG A 121 10.22 -2.33 -10.25
CA ARG A 121 10.16 -3.72 -10.71
C ARG A 121 9.43 -3.84 -12.05
N LEU A 122 8.26 -3.21 -12.18
CA LEU A 122 7.49 -3.22 -13.44
C LEU A 122 8.29 -2.58 -14.58
N ASN A 123 8.97 -1.46 -14.33
CA ASN A 123 9.83 -0.81 -15.31
C ASN A 123 10.98 -1.73 -15.77
N GLN A 124 11.64 -2.44 -14.85
CA GLN A 124 12.68 -3.40 -15.18
C GLN A 124 12.15 -4.56 -16.05
N GLN A 125 10.94 -5.06 -15.75
CA GLN A 125 10.30 -6.10 -16.55
C GLN A 125 9.95 -5.62 -17.95
N ILE A 126 9.37 -4.42 -18.08
CA ILE A 126 9.04 -3.82 -19.38
C ILE A 126 10.32 -3.62 -20.20
N PHE A 127 11.37 -3.06 -19.61
CA PHE A 127 12.64 -2.85 -20.28
C PHE A 127 13.25 -4.18 -20.75
N THR A 128 13.22 -5.22 -19.91
CA THR A 128 13.70 -6.55 -20.28
C THR A 128 12.92 -7.13 -21.45
N CYS A 129 11.60 -6.99 -21.47
CA CYS A 129 10.75 -7.41 -22.58
C CYS A 129 11.08 -6.66 -23.87
N GLN A 130 11.29 -5.35 -23.81
CA GLN A 130 11.71 -4.54 -24.96
C GLN A 130 13.04 -5.05 -25.54
N ILE A 131 14.05 -5.25 -24.69
CA ILE A 131 15.34 -5.80 -25.12
C ILE A 131 15.19 -7.19 -25.76
N TYR A 132 14.31 -8.04 -25.22
CA TYR A 132 14.05 -9.35 -25.80
C TYR A 132 13.40 -9.26 -27.18
N VAL A 133 12.38 -8.41 -27.33
CA VAL A 133 11.69 -8.16 -28.62
C VAL A 133 12.66 -7.61 -29.66
N ASP A 134 13.51 -6.65 -29.29
CA ASP A 134 14.50 -6.05 -30.20
C ASP A 134 15.55 -7.08 -30.67
N LYS A 135 16.02 -7.93 -29.75
CA LYS A 135 16.95 -9.02 -30.05
C LYS A 135 16.32 -10.05 -30.99
N GLU A 136 15.07 -10.42 -30.75
CA GLU A 136 14.35 -11.40 -31.58
C GLU A 136 14.05 -10.83 -32.97
N GLY A 137 13.65 -9.55 -33.06
CA GLY A 137 13.47 -8.85 -34.34
C GLY A 137 14.75 -8.80 -35.16
N SER A 138 15.88 -8.49 -34.52
CA SER A 138 17.20 -8.49 -35.18
C SER A 138 17.59 -9.89 -35.68
N ARG A 139 17.35 -10.93 -34.86
CA ARG A 139 17.60 -12.34 -35.21
C ARG A 139 16.77 -12.77 -36.42
N GLN A 140 15.50 -12.39 -36.47
CA GLN A 140 14.60 -12.70 -37.58
C GLN A 140 15.06 -12.01 -38.88
N GLN A 141 15.43 -10.73 -38.83
CA GLN A 141 15.98 -10.01 -39.98
C GLN A 141 17.26 -10.66 -40.51
N GLN A 142 18.17 -11.06 -39.62
CA GLN A 142 19.42 -11.73 -40.02
C GLN A 142 19.15 -13.08 -40.70
N MET A 143 18.23 -13.90 -40.18
CA MET A 143 17.86 -15.18 -40.81
C MET A 143 17.27 -14.97 -42.20
N MET A 144 16.35 -14.02 -42.37
CA MET A 144 15.74 -13.73 -43.68
C MET A 144 16.80 -13.28 -44.69
N GLY A 145 17.72 -12.41 -44.29
CA GLY A 145 18.84 -11.96 -45.14
C GLY A 145 19.79 -13.10 -45.52
N ALA A 146 20.04 -14.06 -44.62
CA ALA A 146 20.89 -15.22 -44.89
C ALA A 146 20.22 -16.24 -45.84
N SER A 147 18.90 -16.46 -45.71
CA SER A 147 18.14 -17.33 -46.62
C SER A 147 17.93 -16.71 -48.01
N MET A 148 18.07 -15.38 -48.16
CA MET A 148 18.01 -14.68 -49.45
C MET A 148 19.32 -14.74 -50.26
N LYS A 149 20.24 -15.67 -49.94
CA LYS A 149 21.32 -16.06 -50.85
C LYS A 149 20.75 -16.94 -51.97
N HIS A 150 19.99 -16.31 -52.85
CA HIS A 150 19.49 -16.90 -54.08
C HIS A 150 20.67 -17.48 -54.86
N HIS A 151 20.59 -18.77 -55.20
CA HIS A 151 21.44 -19.34 -56.24
C HIS A 151 21.16 -18.57 -57.53
N LYS A 152 22.14 -17.80 -58.01
CA LYS A 152 22.06 -17.14 -59.31
C LYS A 152 22.12 -18.24 -60.38
N HIS A 153 20.97 -18.75 -60.81
CA HIS A 153 20.89 -19.47 -62.08
C HIS A 153 21.07 -18.43 -63.19
N TYR A 154 22.29 -18.32 -63.71
CA TYR A 154 22.53 -17.62 -64.96
C TYR A 154 21.90 -18.44 -66.08
N ILE A 155 20.86 -17.90 -66.72
CA ILE A 155 20.37 -18.42 -68.00
C ILE A 155 21.16 -17.68 -69.08
N LEU A 156 22.12 -18.37 -69.71
CA LEU A 156 22.83 -17.89 -70.89
C LEU A 156 21.89 -18.00 -72.12
N PRO A 157 21.60 -16.90 -72.83
CA PRO A 157 20.89 -16.99 -74.10
C PRO A 157 21.87 -17.51 -75.16
N LEU A 158 21.64 -18.75 -75.61
CA LEU A 158 22.38 -19.30 -76.74
C LEU A 158 22.00 -18.49 -77.99
N LEU A 159 22.96 -17.72 -78.50
CA LEU A 159 22.84 -17.00 -79.76
C LEU A 159 22.73 -18.02 -80.90
N GLU A 160 21.75 -17.81 -81.78
CA GLU A 160 21.44 -18.65 -82.93
C GLU A 160 22.58 -18.81 -83.95
N ASN A 161 22.58 -19.99 -84.59
CA ASN A 161 23.06 -20.31 -85.95
C ASN A 161 24.56 -20.29 -86.23
N PHE A 162 25.15 -21.47 -86.51
CA PHE A 162 25.78 -21.78 -87.81
C PHE A 162 25.86 -23.31 -88.00
N LEU A 163 25.40 -23.76 -89.17
CA LEU A 163 25.52 -25.11 -89.74
C LEU A 163 26.95 -25.68 -89.64
N CYS A 164 27.08 -27.00 -89.49
CA CYS A 164 27.79 -27.81 -90.49
C CYS A 164 27.51 -29.32 -90.33
N HIS A 165 27.06 -29.90 -91.44
CA HIS A 165 27.23 -31.30 -91.81
C HIS A 165 28.61 -31.85 -91.43
N VAL A 166 28.67 -33.06 -90.87
CA VAL A 166 29.22 -34.30 -91.47
C VAL A 166 28.55 -35.49 -90.79
#